data_AF-A0A953PUX5-F1
#
_entry.id   AF-A0A953PUX5-F1
#
_cell.length_a   1.000
_cell.length_b   1.000
_cell.length_c   1.000
_cell.angle_alpha   90.00
_cell.angle_beta   90.00
_cell.angle_gamma   90.00
#
_symmetry.space_group_name_H-M   'P 1'
#
loop_
_entity.id
_entity.type
_entity.pdbx_description
1 polymer ?
#
loop_
_entity_poly.entity_id
_entity_poly.type
_entity_poly.pdbx_seq_one_letter_code
_entity_poly.pdbx_strand_id
1 'polypeptide(L)'
;MRGNHRHTSPRLIYTLLLGFAVTAAGRDPAESLLRQGTDLLDRGFFADSVAMLTHALEQNPKNAKACYYRALANEMVDRQAAIGDWRKFVELAATDPDSKEEATQAEERLQAFERMPGLPDSLRPSRYVPKAGDYYQRVAGPSLRLQWTEFPVKVFADSPPEEWRRALGEALDAWMNVFPLQTVSARERADIVLSWAKLPKRSMGTEQSFFRLQKEGDKIIKRRKTSSIVLDNSHRWSKREMRAAIMHEVGHALGIEGHSDGSRDVMFPQEVRTFVLTQGGEHTLSGAPLSTGINTKLTPRDVNTVIRLYNCPGPLVHLK
;
A
#
# COMPACT_ATOMS: atom_id res chain seq x y z
N MET A 1 10.44 107.08 2.98
CA MET A 1 10.48 106.15 1.82
C MET A 1 10.77 104.77 2.41
N ARG A 2 9.76 103.89 2.51
CA ARG A 2 9.45 102.79 1.55
C ARG A 2 10.69 101.93 1.28
N GLY A 3 10.74 100.63 1.52
CA GLY A 3 9.74 99.60 1.87
C GLY A 3 10.57 98.31 2.07
N ASN A 4 10.07 97.11 2.24
CA ASN A 4 8.77 96.50 2.49
C ASN A 4 9.12 95.02 2.70
N HIS A 5 8.48 94.37 3.65
CA HIS A 5 8.72 92.98 4.04
C HIS A 5 8.63 92.00 2.87
N ARG A 6 9.36 90.89 2.97
CA ARG A 6 8.87 89.55 2.57
C ARG A 6 9.71 88.46 3.24
N HIS A 7 9.15 87.89 4.30
CA HIS A 7 9.50 86.56 4.79
C HIS A 7 9.07 85.54 3.75
N THR A 8 9.99 84.68 3.32
CA THR A 8 9.68 83.48 2.53
C THR A 8 10.07 82.25 3.34
N SER A 9 9.07 81.64 3.97
CA SER A 9 9.17 80.34 4.63
C SER A 9 9.30 79.23 3.56
N PRO A 10 10.24 78.28 3.68
CA PRO A 10 10.30 77.14 2.77
C PRO A 10 9.14 76.18 3.10
N ARG A 11 8.24 75.98 2.12
CA ARG A 11 7.18 74.96 2.19
C ARG A 11 7.84 73.58 2.05
N LEU A 12 7.89 72.82 3.15
CA LEU A 12 8.12 71.37 3.09
C LEU A 12 6.92 70.74 2.36
N ILE A 13 7.18 70.18 1.18
CA ILE A 13 6.25 69.33 0.46
C ILE A 13 6.33 67.95 1.13
N TYR A 14 5.34 67.61 1.95
CA TYR A 14 5.13 66.23 2.38
C TYR A 14 4.52 65.46 1.20
N THR A 15 5.34 64.74 0.46
CA THR A 15 4.84 63.75 -0.50
C THR A 15 4.32 62.57 0.32
N LEU A 16 3.00 62.52 0.49
CA LEU A 16 2.30 61.39 1.08
C LEU A 16 2.41 60.21 0.10
N LEU A 17 3.45 59.38 0.25
CA LEU A 17 3.51 58.07 -0.40
C LEU A 17 2.45 57.20 0.26
N LEU A 18 1.26 57.17 -0.34
CA LEU A 18 0.24 56.19 -0.03
C LEU A 18 0.78 54.83 -0.48
N GLY A 19 1.49 54.15 0.41
CA GLY A 19 1.87 52.76 0.23
C GLY A 19 0.58 51.94 0.18
N PHE A 20 0.10 51.65 -1.02
CA PHE A 20 -0.80 50.52 -1.21
C PHE A 20 0.00 49.28 -0.83
N ALA A 21 -0.17 48.83 0.41
CA ALA A 21 0.01 47.44 0.74
C ALA A 21 -1.01 46.70 -0.13
N VAL A 22 -0.58 46.28 -1.32
CA VAL A 22 -1.20 45.16 -1.99
C VAL A 22 -0.98 44.00 -1.02
N THR A 23 -1.97 43.76 -0.16
CA THR A 23 -2.11 42.46 0.46
C THR A 23 -2.35 41.52 -0.71
N ALA A 24 -1.26 40.98 -1.27
CA ALA A 24 -1.35 39.71 -1.95
C ALA A 24 -2.17 38.85 -1.00
N ALA A 25 -3.32 38.36 -1.45
CA ALA A 25 -4.12 37.41 -0.71
C ALA A 25 -3.21 36.21 -0.44
N GLY A 26 -2.47 36.30 0.66
CA GLY A 26 -1.27 35.53 0.90
C GLY A 26 -1.73 34.15 1.22
N ARG A 27 -1.53 33.21 0.28
CA ARG A 27 -1.70 31.80 0.59
C ARG A 27 -0.80 31.51 1.79
N ASP A 28 -1.40 31.12 2.90
CA ASP A 28 -0.67 30.71 4.11
C ASP A 28 0.42 29.71 3.70
N PRO A 29 1.72 30.02 3.90
CA PRO A 29 2.82 29.14 3.56
C PRO A 29 2.66 27.73 4.15
N ALA A 30 2.15 27.62 5.38
CA ALA A 30 1.90 26.34 6.05
C ALA A 30 0.88 25.51 5.26
N GLU A 31 -0.20 26.15 4.83
CA GLU A 31 -1.27 25.51 4.06
C GLU A 31 -0.80 25.11 2.64
N SER A 32 0.10 25.89 2.03
CA SER A 32 0.70 25.54 0.75
C SER A 32 1.64 24.34 0.84
N LEU A 33 2.41 24.23 1.93
CA LEU A 33 3.27 23.09 2.22
C LEU A 33 2.45 21.84 2.53
N LEU A 34 1.37 21.99 3.32
CA LEU A 34 0.42 20.93 3.59
C LEU A 34 -0.13 20.31 2.29
N ARG A 35 -0.65 21.14 1.38
CA ARG A 35 -1.18 20.67 0.08
C ARG A 35 -0.16 19.93 -0.78
N GLN A 36 1.09 20.41 -0.80
CA GLN A 36 2.16 19.73 -1.53
C GLN A 36 2.50 18.39 -0.89
N GLY A 37 2.59 18.34 0.44
CA GLY A 37 2.81 17.12 1.19
C GLY A 37 1.72 16.07 0.96
N THR A 38 0.45 16.48 0.91
CA THR A 38 -0.67 15.58 0.61
C THR A 38 -0.66 15.06 -0.82
N ASP A 39 -0.34 15.89 -1.83
CA ASP A 39 -0.19 15.42 -3.22
C ASP A 39 0.92 14.36 -3.35
N LEU A 40 2.05 14.59 -2.68
CA LEU A 40 3.15 13.64 -2.65
C LEU A 40 2.75 12.33 -1.97
N LEU A 41 2.00 12.39 -0.87
CA LEU A 41 1.46 11.21 -0.18
C LEU A 41 0.56 10.38 -1.09
N ASP A 42 -0.38 11.03 -1.78
CA ASP A 42 -1.34 10.38 -2.69
C ASP A 42 -0.62 9.69 -3.86
N ARG A 43 0.52 10.25 -4.28
CA ARG A 43 1.37 9.70 -5.34
C ARG A 43 2.41 8.68 -4.85
N GLY A 44 2.42 8.36 -3.55
CA GLY A 44 3.33 7.39 -2.94
C GLY A 44 4.77 7.89 -2.72
N PHE A 45 5.02 9.20 -2.87
CA PHE A 45 6.31 9.83 -2.57
C PHE A 45 6.40 10.14 -1.07
N PHE A 46 6.40 9.09 -0.25
CA PHE A 46 6.26 9.21 1.21
C PHE A 46 7.37 10.03 1.87
N ALA A 47 8.63 9.83 1.49
CA ALA A 47 9.74 10.59 2.08
C ALA A 47 9.67 12.09 1.73
N ASP A 48 9.34 12.42 0.48
CA ASP A 48 9.17 13.81 0.04
C ASP A 48 7.94 14.44 0.72
N SER A 49 6.87 13.67 0.92
CA SER A 49 5.69 14.07 1.68
C SER A 49 6.05 14.41 3.13
N VAL A 50 6.82 13.55 3.82
CA VAL A 50 7.31 13.81 5.18
C VAL A 50 8.11 15.10 5.25
N ALA A 51 8.97 15.38 4.26
CA ALA A 51 9.75 16.61 4.22
C ALA A 51 8.85 17.86 4.11
N MET A 52 7.89 17.86 3.17
CA MET A 52 6.95 18.98 3.00
C MET A 52 6.08 19.20 4.24
N LEU A 53 5.58 18.12 4.84
CA LEU A 53 4.72 18.20 6.03
C LEU A 53 5.50 18.60 7.28
N THR A 54 6.79 18.27 7.34
CA THR A 54 7.68 18.77 8.39
C THR A 54 7.83 20.28 8.29
N HIS A 55 8.08 20.82 7.09
CA HIS A 55 8.10 22.27 6.90
C HIS A 55 6.76 22.93 7.22
N ALA A 56 5.62 22.29 6.90
CA ALA A 56 4.30 22.81 7.29
C ALA A 56 4.16 22.94 8.82
N LEU A 57 4.65 21.94 9.57
CA LEU A 57 4.63 21.93 11.03
C LEU A 57 5.65 22.88 11.67
N GLU A 58 6.74 23.21 10.99
CA GLU A 58 7.65 24.30 11.43
C GLU A 58 6.95 25.66 11.39
N GLN A 59 6.07 25.90 10.40
CA GLN A 59 5.29 27.14 10.31
C GLN A 59 4.12 27.16 11.30
N ASN A 60 3.45 26.02 11.49
CA ASN A 60 2.35 25.89 12.46
C ASN A 60 2.43 24.55 13.19
N PRO A 61 3.11 24.49 14.36
CA PRO A 61 3.29 23.26 15.13
C PRO A 61 2.00 22.65 15.69
N LYS A 62 0.90 23.41 15.70
CA LYS A 62 -0.42 22.95 16.18
C LYS A 62 -1.35 22.54 15.05
N ASN A 63 -0.88 22.47 13.81
CA ASN A 63 -1.69 22.03 12.68
C ASN A 63 -1.94 20.52 12.75
N ALA A 64 -3.10 20.13 13.30
CA ALA A 64 -3.51 18.73 13.43
C ALA A 64 -3.53 17.99 12.09
N LYS A 65 -3.98 18.65 11.01
CA LYS A 65 -4.03 18.07 9.66
C LYS A 65 -2.62 17.77 9.12
N ALA A 66 -1.65 18.64 9.37
CA ALA A 66 -0.26 18.37 8.99
C ALA A 66 0.36 17.21 9.82
N CYS A 67 0.09 17.13 11.12
CA CYS A 67 0.49 15.98 11.96
C CYS A 67 -0.10 14.67 11.42
N TYR A 68 -1.39 14.69 11.10
CA TYR A 68 -2.12 13.54 10.57
C TYR A 68 -1.49 12.99 9.29
N TYR A 69 -1.30 13.84 8.27
CA TYR A 69 -0.72 13.36 7.01
C TYR A 69 0.74 12.97 7.15
N ARG A 70 1.49 13.61 8.06
CA ARG A 70 2.88 13.23 8.30
C ARG A 70 2.96 11.86 8.95
N ALA A 71 2.02 11.55 9.86
CA ALA A 71 1.87 10.23 10.44
C ALA A 71 1.65 9.17 9.35
N LEU A 72 0.71 9.41 8.42
CA LEU A 72 0.44 8.51 7.29
C LEU A 72 1.66 8.31 6.39
N ALA A 73 2.37 9.39 6.06
CA ALA A 73 3.57 9.30 5.24
C ALA A 73 4.69 8.53 5.95
N ASN A 74 4.86 8.77 7.25
CA ASN A 74 5.86 8.09 8.06
C ASN A 74 5.60 6.58 8.22
N GLU A 75 4.37 6.08 8.07
CA GLU A 75 4.13 4.63 8.07
C GLU A 75 4.96 3.89 7.00
N MET A 76 5.29 4.60 5.92
CA MET A 76 6.10 4.14 4.79
C MET A 76 7.50 4.76 4.75
N VAL A 77 7.96 5.38 5.84
CA VAL A 77 9.31 5.94 5.98
C VAL A 77 9.95 5.48 7.28
N ASP A 78 9.32 5.80 8.40
CA ASP A 78 9.75 5.46 9.75
C ASP A 78 8.54 5.21 10.64
N ARG A 79 8.29 3.94 10.97
CA ARG A 79 7.17 3.52 11.82
C ARG A 79 7.19 4.18 13.20
N GLN A 80 8.36 4.44 13.79
CA GLN A 80 8.44 5.08 15.10
C GLN A 80 8.08 6.56 15.00
N ALA A 81 8.54 7.24 13.96
CA ALA A 81 8.10 8.60 13.67
C ALA A 81 6.59 8.67 13.43
N ALA A 82 6.01 7.70 12.71
CA ALA A 82 4.56 7.60 12.48
C ALA A 82 3.79 7.49 13.80
N ILE A 83 4.23 6.61 14.71
CA ILE A 83 3.62 6.44 16.04
C ILE A 83 3.68 7.75 16.84
N GLY A 84 4.80 8.48 16.77
CA GLY A 84 4.95 9.78 17.40
C GLY A 84 3.95 10.81 16.84
N ASP A 85 3.84 10.89 15.52
CA ASP A 85 2.93 11.80 14.84
C ASP A 85 1.46 11.45 15.10
N TRP A 86 1.10 10.17 15.15
CA TRP A 86 -0.24 9.71 15.50
C TRP A 86 -0.63 10.09 16.93
N ARG A 87 0.26 9.89 17.91
CA ARG A 87 0.04 10.35 19.29
C ARG A 87 -0.16 11.87 19.33
N LYS A 88 0.66 12.61 18.57
CA LYS A 88 0.53 14.05 18.52
C LYS A 88 -0.79 14.51 17.92
N PHE A 89 -1.26 13.83 16.87
CA PHE A 89 -2.56 14.09 16.28
C PHE A 89 -3.69 13.85 17.28
N VAL A 90 -3.68 12.73 18.01
CA VAL A 90 -4.68 12.44 19.06
C VAL A 90 -4.71 13.52 20.14
N GLU A 91 -3.55 13.99 20.60
CA GLU A 91 -3.47 15.10 21.57
C GLU A 91 -4.12 16.39 21.06
N LEU A 92 -3.89 16.74 19.79
CA LEU A 92 -4.44 17.95 19.19
C LEU A 92 -5.95 17.80 18.94
N ALA A 93 -6.38 16.65 18.42
CA ALA A 93 -7.77 16.34 18.13
C ALA A 93 -8.64 16.26 19.39
N ALA A 94 -8.08 15.87 20.55
CA ALA A 94 -8.81 15.86 21.82
C ALA A 94 -9.34 17.24 22.25
N THR A 95 -8.78 18.33 21.71
CA THR A 95 -9.23 19.69 21.98
C THR A 95 -10.33 20.18 21.05
N ASP A 96 -10.66 19.40 20.02
CA ASP A 96 -11.66 19.70 19.00
C ASP A 96 -12.78 18.63 19.00
N PRO A 97 -14.00 18.95 19.47
CA PRO A 97 -15.12 18.03 19.48
C PRO A 97 -15.48 17.44 18.11
N ASP A 98 -15.19 18.16 17.02
CA ASP A 98 -15.51 17.73 15.65
C ASP A 98 -14.52 16.67 15.14
N SER A 99 -13.34 16.54 15.77
CA SER A 99 -12.27 15.61 15.39
C SER A 99 -12.34 14.24 16.11
N LYS A 100 -13.46 13.92 16.76
CA LYS A 100 -13.60 12.71 17.60
C LYS A 100 -13.50 11.40 16.81
N GLU A 101 -14.05 11.37 15.59
CA GLU A 101 -14.01 10.18 14.74
C GLU A 101 -12.57 9.88 14.32
N GLU A 102 -11.84 10.91 13.93
CA GLU A 102 -10.46 10.81 13.44
C GLU A 102 -9.48 10.52 14.57
N ALA A 103 -9.70 11.08 15.77
CA ALA A 103 -8.97 10.69 16.97
C ALA A 103 -9.15 9.19 17.29
N THR A 104 -10.38 8.68 17.22
CA THR A 104 -10.68 7.25 17.44
C THR A 104 -9.95 6.37 16.43
N GLN A 105 -9.97 6.76 15.15
CA GLN A 105 -9.27 6.03 14.09
C GLN A 105 -7.74 6.05 14.28
N ALA A 106 -7.18 7.18 14.72
CA ALA A 106 -5.75 7.28 15.04
C ALA A 106 -5.36 6.42 16.25
N GLU A 107 -6.20 6.32 17.27
CA GLU A 107 -6.00 5.40 18.40
C GLU A 107 -6.04 3.93 17.97
N GLU A 108 -7.00 3.55 17.13
CA GLU A 108 -7.04 2.21 16.54
C GLU A 108 -5.79 1.91 15.72
N ARG A 109 -5.28 2.91 14.97
CA ARG A 109 -4.04 2.83 14.21
C ARG A 109 -2.84 2.57 15.12
N LEU A 110 -2.73 3.29 16.23
CA LEU A 110 -1.68 3.10 17.24
C LEU A 110 -1.71 1.69 17.83
N GLN A 111 -2.89 1.21 18.25
CA GLN A 111 -3.05 -0.16 18.75
C GLN A 111 -2.69 -1.22 17.69
N ALA A 112 -2.98 -0.94 16.42
CA ALA A 112 -2.62 -1.83 15.34
C ALA A 112 -1.08 -1.90 15.15
N PHE A 113 -0.37 -0.78 15.25
CA PHE A 113 1.10 -0.75 15.19
C PHE A 113 1.77 -1.55 16.30
N GLU A 114 1.22 -1.53 17.52
CA GLU A 114 1.71 -2.34 18.64
C GLU A 114 1.63 -3.85 18.37
N ARG A 115 0.68 -4.27 17.51
CA ARG A 115 0.47 -5.67 17.13
C ARG A 115 1.23 -6.08 15.87
N MET A 116 1.80 -5.12 15.14
CA MET A 116 2.57 -5.42 13.93
C MET A 116 3.94 -5.96 14.29
N PRO A 117 4.41 -7.01 13.59
CA PRO A 117 5.72 -7.58 13.85
C PRO A 117 6.84 -6.63 13.45
N GLY A 118 8.04 -6.88 13.99
CA GLY A 118 9.26 -6.36 13.40
C GLY A 118 9.40 -6.87 11.97
N LEU A 119 9.83 -6.01 11.05
CA LEU A 119 9.88 -6.34 9.63
C LEU A 119 11.26 -6.88 9.22
N PRO A 120 11.29 -7.96 8.44
CA PRO A 120 12.52 -8.41 7.79
C PRO A 120 12.95 -7.43 6.69
N ASP A 121 14.24 -7.46 6.35
CA ASP A 121 14.86 -6.51 5.43
C ASP A 121 14.18 -6.44 4.05
N SER A 122 13.64 -7.56 3.57
CA SER A 122 12.96 -7.63 2.27
C SER A 122 11.63 -6.86 2.25
N LEU A 123 11.03 -6.59 3.41
CA LEU A 123 9.76 -5.88 3.57
C LEU A 123 9.92 -4.44 4.10
N ARG A 124 11.16 -3.94 4.21
CA ARG A 124 11.39 -2.56 4.66
C ARG A 124 10.86 -1.53 3.64
N PRO A 125 10.29 -0.40 4.09
CA PRO A 125 9.80 0.66 3.20
C PRO A 125 10.87 1.22 2.25
N SER A 126 12.16 1.16 2.61
CA SER A 126 13.26 1.62 1.76
C SER A 126 13.37 0.91 0.40
N ARG A 127 12.67 -0.23 0.22
CA ARG A 127 12.60 -0.96 -1.05
C ARG A 127 11.41 -0.53 -1.93
N TYR A 128 10.51 0.31 -1.41
CA TYR A 128 9.37 0.84 -2.15
C TYR A 128 9.84 1.79 -3.26
N VAL A 129 9.26 1.67 -4.46
CA VAL A 129 9.61 2.49 -5.63
C VAL A 129 8.43 3.37 -6.03
N PRO A 130 8.37 4.65 -5.60
CA PRO A 130 7.21 5.52 -5.83
C PRO A 130 6.79 5.64 -7.30
N LYS A 131 7.77 5.77 -8.22
CA LYS A 131 7.49 5.91 -9.65
C LYS A 131 6.78 4.72 -10.28
N ALA A 132 6.91 3.52 -9.68
CA ALA A 132 6.18 2.36 -10.15
C ALA A 132 4.70 2.36 -9.71
N GLY A 133 4.40 3.05 -8.61
CA GLY A 133 3.11 2.97 -7.93
C GLY A 133 2.86 1.61 -7.29
N ASP A 134 1.64 1.43 -6.80
CA ASP A 134 1.16 0.17 -6.26
C ASP A 134 -0.33 -0.01 -6.64
N TYR A 135 -0.97 -1.03 -6.10
CA TYR A 135 -2.43 -1.21 -6.16
C TYR A 135 -2.99 -1.44 -4.76
N TYR A 136 -2.31 -0.93 -3.72
CA TYR A 136 -2.62 -1.15 -2.32
C TYR A 136 -4.06 -0.75 -1.97
N GLN A 137 -4.54 0.40 -2.44
CA GLN A 137 -5.90 0.87 -2.14
C GLN A 137 -6.99 -0.11 -2.58
N ARG A 138 -6.72 -0.91 -3.62
CA ARG A 138 -7.69 -1.89 -4.14
C ARG A 138 -7.76 -3.15 -3.28
N VAL A 139 -6.67 -3.49 -2.61
CA VAL A 139 -6.51 -4.79 -1.90
C VAL A 139 -6.45 -4.63 -0.39
N ALA A 140 -6.14 -3.44 0.14
CA ALA A 140 -5.89 -3.22 1.56
C ALA A 140 -7.05 -3.65 2.47
N GLY A 141 -8.29 -3.29 2.11
CA GLY A 141 -9.49 -3.64 2.88
C GLY A 141 -9.72 -5.16 2.97
N PRO A 142 -9.87 -5.86 1.83
CA PRO A 142 -10.01 -7.32 1.83
C PRO A 142 -8.82 -8.06 2.46
N SER A 143 -7.61 -7.48 2.36
CA SER A 143 -6.36 -8.07 2.89
C SER A 143 -6.20 -7.92 4.41
N LEU A 144 -7.11 -7.24 5.10
CA LEU A 144 -6.99 -7.00 6.53
C LEU A 144 -6.90 -8.32 7.31
N ARG A 145 -5.86 -8.43 8.16
CA ARG A 145 -5.60 -9.58 9.05
C ARG A 145 -5.16 -10.86 8.34
N LEU A 146 -4.83 -10.77 7.04
CA LEU A 146 -4.21 -11.86 6.28
C LEU A 146 -2.67 -11.80 6.30
N GLN A 147 -2.09 -10.69 6.78
CA GLN A 147 -0.64 -10.53 6.89
C GLN A 147 -0.04 -11.58 7.84
N TRP A 148 1.12 -12.11 7.48
CA TRP A 148 1.92 -12.95 8.37
C TRP A 148 2.59 -12.10 9.45
N THR A 149 2.57 -12.60 10.70
CA THR A 149 3.20 -11.95 11.85
C THR A 149 4.46 -12.65 12.34
N GLU A 150 4.76 -13.82 11.79
CA GLU A 150 5.93 -14.62 12.12
C GLU A 150 6.72 -14.89 10.83
N PHE A 151 8.04 -14.75 10.91
CA PHE A 151 8.95 -14.91 9.77
C PHE A 151 10.14 -15.81 10.15
N PRO A 152 10.71 -16.59 9.21
CA PRO A 152 10.27 -16.74 7.82
C PRO A 152 8.98 -17.56 7.70
N VAL A 153 8.19 -17.30 6.65
CA VAL A 153 6.97 -18.07 6.35
C VAL A 153 7.37 -19.34 5.61
N LYS A 154 6.98 -20.49 6.15
CA LYS A 154 7.45 -21.80 5.68
C LYS A 154 6.54 -22.34 4.59
N VAL A 155 7.13 -22.76 3.47
CA VAL A 155 6.41 -23.24 2.28
C VAL A 155 6.73 -24.71 2.04
N PHE A 156 5.70 -25.53 1.84
CA PHE A 156 5.83 -26.93 1.44
C PHE A 156 5.06 -27.18 0.15
N ALA A 157 5.66 -27.95 -0.75
CA ALA A 157 5.04 -28.40 -1.99
C ALA A 157 4.85 -29.92 -1.93
N ASP A 158 3.59 -30.36 -1.93
CA ASP A 158 3.22 -31.77 -1.85
C ASP A 158 3.37 -32.48 -3.20
N SER A 159 4.47 -33.21 -3.37
CA SER A 159 4.68 -34.10 -4.53
C SER A 159 4.45 -33.41 -5.89
N PRO A 160 5.15 -32.30 -6.20
CA PRO A 160 4.93 -31.53 -7.43
C PRO A 160 5.15 -32.39 -8.69
N PRO A 161 4.25 -32.33 -9.69
CA PRO A 161 4.42 -32.97 -10.98
C PRO A 161 5.78 -32.63 -11.61
N GLU A 162 6.44 -33.64 -12.18
CA GLU A 162 7.83 -33.53 -12.64
C GLU A 162 8.00 -32.42 -13.69
N GLU A 163 7.05 -32.29 -14.63
CA GLU A 163 7.11 -31.27 -15.67
C GLU A 163 7.09 -29.83 -15.13
N TRP A 164 6.57 -29.61 -13.92
CA TRP A 164 6.37 -28.30 -13.33
C TRP A 164 7.29 -28.01 -12.14
N ARG A 165 8.14 -28.94 -11.70
CA ARG A 165 9.11 -28.71 -10.61
C ARG A 165 9.99 -27.49 -10.85
N ARG A 166 10.45 -27.30 -12.08
CA ARG A 166 11.24 -26.11 -12.46
C ARG A 166 10.42 -24.82 -12.39
N ALA A 167 9.17 -24.84 -12.86
CA ALA A 167 8.28 -23.69 -12.80
C ALA A 167 7.96 -23.28 -11.35
N LEU A 168 7.74 -24.27 -10.49
CA LEU A 168 7.57 -24.09 -9.04
C LEU A 168 8.80 -23.47 -8.40
N GLY A 169 9.99 -24.02 -8.65
CA GLY A 169 11.25 -23.48 -8.11
C GLY A 169 11.45 -22.02 -8.51
N GLU A 170 11.34 -21.72 -9.81
CA GLU A 170 11.49 -20.36 -10.33
C GLU A 170 10.46 -19.36 -9.76
N ALA A 171 9.24 -19.81 -9.49
CA ALA A 171 8.20 -18.97 -8.89
C ALA A 171 8.46 -18.71 -7.41
N LEU A 172 8.80 -19.75 -6.64
CA LEU A 172 9.12 -19.60 -5.23
C LEU A 172 10.37 -18.72 -5.06
N ASP A 173 11.43 -18.96 -5.83
CA ASP A 173 12.66 -18.15 -5.79
C ASP A 173 12.37 -16.67 -6.04
N ALA A 174 11.48 -16.36 -7.00
CA ALA A 174 11.08 -14.98 -7.29
C ALA A 174 10.42 -14.31 -6.07
N TRP A 175 9.53 -15.03 -5.37
CA TRP A 175 8.93 -14.53 -4.14
C TRP A 175 9.91 -14.49 -2.95
N MET A 176 10.82 -15.47 -2.81
CA MET A 176 11.84 -15.48 -1.75
C MET A 176 12.78 -14.26 -1.83
N ASN A 177 13.01 -13.73 -3.04
CA ASN A 177 13.82 -12.54 -3.24
C ASN A 177 13.17 -11.24 -2.71
N VAL A 178 11.85 -11.25 -2.45
CA VAL A 178 11.11 -10.05 -2.01
C VAL A 178 10.38 -10.26 -0.68
N PHE A 179 10.15 -11.51 -0.29
CA PHE A 179 9.43 -11.90 0.91
C PHE A 179 10.24 -12.96 1.67
N PRO A 180 10.29 -12.93 3.02
CA PRO A 180 11.03 -13.89 3.86
C PRO A 180 10.38 -15.30 3.84
N LEU A 181 10.42 -15.96 2.69
CA LEU A 181 9.95 -17.33 2.52
C LEU A 181 11.08 -18.33 2.76
N GLN A 182 10.71 -19.51 3.27
CA GLN A 182 11.63 -20.62 3.42
C GLN A 182 10.94 -21.92 2.99
N THR A 183 11.55 -22.68 2.08
CA THR A 183 11.05 -24.02 1.75
C THR A 183 11.35 -25.01 2.87
N VAL A 184 10.41 -25.90 3.14
CA VAL A 184 10.56 -27.00 4.11
C VAL A 184 10.23 -28.33 3.45
N SER A 185 10.81 -29.42 3.96
CA SER A 185 10.62 -30.78 3.42
C SER A 185 9.45 -31.55 4.02
N ALA A 186 8.74 -31.00 5.02
CA ALA A 186 7.66 -31.69 5.72
C ALA A 186 6.45 -30.78 5.91
N ARG A 187 5.25 -31.31 5.63
CA ARG A 187 3.97 -30.60 5.60
C ARG A 187 3.60 -29.98 6.95
N GLU A 188 3.91 -30.66 8.04
CA GLU A 188 3.54 -30.30 9.41
C GLU A 188 4.24 -29.02 9.87
N ARG A 189 5.38 -28.70 9.25
CA ARG A 189 6.18 -27.50 9.52
C ARG A 189 5.80 -26.32 8.64
N ALA A 190 4.93 -26.51 7.67
CA ALA A 190 4.59 -25.49 6.68
C ALA A 190 3.48 -24.57 7.17
N ASP A 191 3.60 -23.30 6.77
CA ASP A 191 2.58 -22.27 6.92
C ASP A 191 1.78 -22.11 5.62
N ILE A 192 2.43 -22.31 4.46
CA ILE A 192 1.82 -22.38 3.14
C ILE A 192 2.04 -23.78 2.57
N VAL A 193 0.96 -24.44 2.14
CA VAL A 193 1.00 -25.75 1.49
C VAL A 193 0.50 -25.62 0.06
N LEU A 194 1.34 -26.01 -0.90
CA LEU A 194 0.95 -26.16 -2.30
C LEU A 194 0.64 -27.63 -2.56
N SER A 195 -0.51 -27.90 -3.18
CA SER A 195 -0.92 -29.24 -3.61
C SER A 195 -1.49 -29.21 -5.03
N TRP A 196 -1.64 -30.39 -5.64
CA TRP A 196 -2.10 -30.56 -7.01
C TRP A 196 -3.33 -31.46 -7.03
N ALA A 197 -4.41 -30.98 -7.65
CA ALA A 197 -5.64 -31.73 -7.80
C ALA A 197 -6.40 -31.28 -9.04
N LYS A 198 -7.34 -32.11 -9.51
CA LYS A 198 -8.28 -31.70 -10.55
C LYS A 198 -9.21 -30.61 -10.00
N LEU A 199 -9.18 -29.42 -10.59
CA LEU A 199 -10.07 -28.33 -10.22
C LEU A 199 -11.32 -28.27 -11.12
N PRO A 200 -12.49 -27.86 -10.58
CA PRO A 200 -13.67 -27.60 -11.39
C PRO A 200 -13.43 -26.38 -12.31
N LYS A 201 -13.92 -26.47 -13.58
CA LYS A 201 -13.90 -25.43 -14.64
C LYS A 201 -12.66 -24.49 -14.67
N ARG A 202 -11.73 -24.69 -15.63
CA ARG A 202 -10.72 -23.72 -16.15
C ARG A 202 -10.03 -22.76 -15.14
N SER A 203 -10.03 -23.06 -13.84
CA SER A 203 -9.19 -22.41 -12.83
C SER A 203 -7.82 -23.08 -12.86
N MET A 204 -6.75 -22.27 -12.89
CA MET A 204 -5.39 -22.80 -12.87
C MET A 204 -4.89 -23.04 -11.44
N GLY A 205 -5.44 -22.28 -10.49
CA GLY A 205 -5.17 -22.39 -9.07
C GLY A 205 -6.31 -21.86 -8.21
N THR A 206 -6.18 -22.04 -6.91
CA THR A 206 -6.97 -21.37 -5.88
C THR A 206 -6.16 -21.34 -4.59
N GLU A 207 -6.22 -20.22 -3.88
CA GLU A 207 -5.71 -20.08 -2.52
C GLU A 207 -6.88 -20.01 -1.52
N GLN A 208 -6.69 -20.64 -0.36
CA GLN A 208 -7.55 -20.47 0.80
C GLN A 208 -6.72 -20.35 2.07
N SER A 209 -6.97 -19.28 2.83
CA SER A 209 -6.37 -19.05 4.14
C SER A 209 -7.26 -19.56 5.29
N PHE A 210 -6.66 -20.32 6.21
CA PHE A 210 -7.30 -20.87 7.40
C PHE A 210 -6.67 -20.31 8.68
N PHE A 211 -7.47 -20.12 9.72
CA PHE A 211 -7.00 -19.72 11.05
C PHE A 211 -7.33 -20.79 12.08
N ARG A 212 -6.30 -21.41 12.65
CA ARG A 212 -6.45 -22.31 13.79
C ARG A 212 -6.34 -21.51 15.07
N LEU A 213 -7.40 -21.53 15.87
CA LEU A 213 -7.43 -20.92 17.19
C LEU A 213 -7.19 -22.00 18.24
N GLN A 214 -6.24 -21.75 19.14
CA GLN A 214 -6.08 -22.51 20.36
C GLN A 214 -6.66 -21.67 21.50
N LYS A 215 -7.56 -22.28 22.28
CA LYS A 215 -8.21 -21.64 23.42
C LYS A 215 -7.82 -22.35 24.72
N GLU A 216 -7.76 -21.57 25.79
CA GLU A 216 -7.68 -22.06 27.17
C GLU A 216 -8.84 -21.40 27.93
N GLY A 217 -9.86 -22.20 28.26
CA GLY A 217 -11.18 -21.68 28.63
C GLY A 217 -11.78 -20.82 27.51
N ASP A 218 -12.28 -19.63 27.86
CA ASP A 218 -12.84 -18.66 26.90
C ASP A 218 -11.78 -17.78 26.23
N LYS A 219 -10.50 -17.88 26.63
CA LYS A 219 -9.43 -17.03 26.14
C LYS A 219 -8.74 -17.67 24.93
N ILE A 220 -8.64 -16.92 23.83
CA ILE A 220 -7.80 -17.32 22.70
C ILE A 220 -6.34 -17.08 23.09
N ILE A 221 -5.55 -18.15 23.17
CA ILE A 221 -4.14 -18.10 23.57
C ILE A 221 -3.19 -18.17 22.37
N LYS A 222 -3.62 -18.74 21.24
CA LYS A 222 -2.82 -18.79 20.02
C LYS A 222 -3.72 -18.72 18.80
N ARG A 223 -3.33 -17.92 17.81
CA ARG A 223 -3.93 -17.89 16.47
C ARG A 223 -2.84 -18.22 15.46
N ARG A 224 -2.95 -19.36 14.78
CA ARG A 224 -2.03 -19.76 13.72
C ARG A 224 -2.73 -19.65 12.37
N LYS A 225 -2.20 -18.84 11.45
CA LYS A 225 -2.62 -18.82 10.05
C LYS A 225 -1.95 -19.98 9.31
N THR A 226 -2.67 -20.61 8.38
CA THR A 226 -2.12 -21.52 7.38
C THR A 226 -2.80 -21.26 6.04
N SER A 227 -2.07 -21.23 4.94
CA SER A 227 -2.62 -21.07 3.59
C SER A 227 -2.50 -22.37 2.81
N SER A 228 -3.55 -22.74 2.09
CA SER A 228 -3.57 -23.88 1.17
C SER A 228 -3.74 -23.35 -0.25
N ILE A 229 -2.80 -23.69 -1.12
CA ILE A 229 -2.86 -23.44 -2.55
C ILE A 229 -3.10 -24.77 -3.24
N VAL A 230 -4.13 -24.84 -4.08
CA VAL A 230 -4.41 -26.02 -4.92
C VAL A 230 -4.25 -25.61 -6.37
N LEU A 231 -3.36 -26.29 -7.10
CA LEU A 231 -3.09 -26.05 -8.52
C LEU A 231 -3.70 -27.16 -9.38
N ASP A 232 -4.25 -26.79 -10.53
CA ASP A 232 -4.85 -27.76 -11.44
C ASP A 232 -3.78 -28.64 -12.10
N ASN A 233 -3.97 -29.96 -12.00
CA ASN A 233 -3.16 -30.94 -12.70
C ASN A 233 -3.93 -31.75 -13.75
N SER A 234 -5.18 -31.36 -14.05
CA SER A 234 -6.03 -32.09 -14.99
C SER A 234 -5.86 -31.62 -16.44
N HIS A 235 -5.40 -30.39 -16.67
CA HIS A 235 -5.09 -29.86 -18.00
C HIS A 235 -3.57 -29.86 -18.26
N ARG A 236 -3.19 -29.93 -19.53
CA ARG A 236 -1.79 -29.83 -19.99
C ARG A 236 -1.32 -28.38 -20.01
N TRP A 237 -1.20 -27.75 -18.85
CA TRP A 237 -0.63 -26.42 -18.73
C TRP A 237 0.83 -26.41 -19.15
N SER A 238 1.23 -25.39 -19.91
CA SER A 238 2.64 -25.12 -20.17
C SER A 238 3.37 -24.73 -18.88
N LYS A 239 4.70 -24.88 -18.88
CA LYS A 239 5.55 -24.43 -17.76
C LYS A 239 5.37 -22.95 -17.44
N ARG A 240 5.08 -22.13 -18.46
CA ARG A 240 4.87 -20.69 -18.32
C ARG A 240 3.53 -20.38 -17.64
N GLU A 241 2.47 -21.07 -18.03
CA GLU A 241 1.14 -20.97 -17.40
C GLU A 241 1.22 -21.40 -15.94
N MET A 242 1.76 -22.59 -15.67
CA MET A 242 1.88 -23.09 -14.30
C MET A 242 2.74 -22.17 -13.43
N ARG A 243 3.83 -21.63 -13.96
CA ARG A 243 4.62 -20.61 -13.25
C ARG A 243 3.78 -19.38 -12.90
N ALA A 244 2.97 -18.87 -13.84
CA ALA A 244 2.12 -17.71 -13.57
C ALA A 244 1.06 -17.98 -12.50
N ALA A 245 0.40 -19.14 -12.55
CA ALA A 245 -0.55 -19.52 -11.50
C ALA A 245 0.12 -19.62 -10.13
N ILE A 246 1.26 -20.32 -10.04
CA ILE A 246 2.00 -20.40 -8.76
C ILE A 246 2.36 -19.00 -8.25
N MET A 247 2.84 -18.12 -9.12
CA MET A 247 3.15 -16.74 -8.75
C MET A 247 1.94 -16.00 -8.19
N HIS A 248 0.77 -16.14 -8.83
CA HIS A 248 -0.48 -15.49 -8.44
C HIS A 248 -1.02 -16.02 -7.10
N GLU A 249 -1.17 -17.35 -6.98
CA GLU A 249 -1.70 -17.97 -5.77
C GLU A 249 -0.78 -17.77 -4.56
N VAL A 250 0.54 -17.74 -4.76
CA VAL A 250 1.47 -17.38 -3.68
C VAL A 250 1.24 -15.93 -3.25
N GLY A 251 0.99 -14.99 -4.16
CA GLY A 251 0.64 -13.61 -3.80
C GLY A 251 -0.59 -13.52 -2.89
N HIS A 252 -1.62 -14.32 -3.16
CA HIS A 252 -2.78 -14.46 -2.25
C HIS A 252 -2.38 -15.03 -0.88
N ALA A 253 -1.57 -16.10 -0.85
CA ALA A 253 -1.10 -16.69 0.41
C ALA A 253 -0.22 -15.73 1.23
N LEU A 254 0.48 -14.80 0.58
CA LEU A 254 1.21 -13.70 1.23
C LEU A 254 0.29 -12.60 1.76
N GLY A 255 -1.01 -12.69 1.54
CA GLY A 255 -2.03 -11.82 2.12
C GLY A 255 -2.55 -10.73 1.18
N ILE A 256 -2.29 -10.81 -0.12
CA ILE A 256 -2.95 -9.94 -1.11
C ILE A 256 -4.33 -10.55 -1.44
N GLU A 257 -5.38 -10.06 -0.79
CA GLU A 257 -6.76 -10.39 -1.14
C GLU A 257 -7.30 -9.37 -2.14
N GLY A 258 -7.74 -9.86 -3.29
CA GLY A 258 -8.09 -9.03 -4.44
C GLY A 258 -6.99 -8.99 -5.50
N HIS A 259 -7.11 -8.07 -6.46
CA HIS A 259 -6.34 -8.12 -7.70
C HIS A 259 -5.79 -6.75 -8.12
N SER A 260 -4.70 -6.79 -8.90
CA SER A 260 -4.19 -5.63 -9.62
C SER A 260 -5.10 -5.26 -10.79
N ASP A 261 -5.09 -3.99 -11.16
CA ASP A 261 -5.68 -3.42 -12.37
C ASP A 261 -4.71 -3.43 -13.58
N GLY A 262 -3.42 -3.70 -13.36
CA GLY A 262 -2.40 -3.66 -14.39
C GLY A 262 -2.17 -5.03 -15.01
N SER A 263 -2.46 -5.19 -16.30
CA SER A 263 -2.33 -6.47 -17.03
C SER A 263 -0.92 -7.08 -17.12
N ARG A 264 0.10 -6.39 -16.60
CA ARG A 264 1.50 -6.86 -16.50
C ARG A 264 1.85 -7.40 -15.12
N ASP A 265 1.03 -7.11 -14.12
CA ASP A 265 1.25 -7.52 -12.74
C ASP A 265 0.92 -9.00 -12.58
N VAL A 266 1.61 -9.65 -11.64
CA VAL A 266 1.32 -11.04 -11.29
C VAL A 266 -0.09 -11.16 -10.72
N MET A 267 -0.52 -10.19 -9.92
CA MET A 267 -1.85 -10.19 -9.29
C MET A 267 -2.97 -9.69 -10.20
N PHE A 268 -2.73 -9.50 -11.50
CA PHE A 268 -3.81 -9.22 -12.45
C PHE A 268 -4.66 -10.48 -12.64
N PRO A 269 -6.00 -10.39 -12.62
CA PRO A 269 -6.84 -11.58 -12.76
C PRO A 269 -6.73 -12.07 -14.20
N GLN A 270 -6.10 -13.23 -14.39
CA GLN A 270 -6.06 -13.88 -15.70
C GLN A 270 -7.41 -14.56 -15.95
N GLU A 271 -8.41 -13.80 -16.40
CA GLU A 271 -9.61 -14.40 -16.97
C GLU A 271 -9.20 -15.17 -18.24
N VAL A 272 -9.33 -16.50 -18.24
CA VAL A 272 -9.33 -17.28 -19.49
C VAL A 272 -10.66 -16.99 -20.22
N ARG A 273 -10.78 -15.82 -20.84
CA ARG A 273 -11.88 -15.51 -21.76
C ARG A 273 -11.67 -16.33 -23.03
N THR A 274 -12.21 -17.54 -23.05
CA THR A 274 -12.45 -18.23 -24.32
C THR A 274 -13.47 -17.46 -25.11
N PHE A 275 -13.06 -16.90 -26.25
CA PHE A 275 -13.97 -16.70 -27.37
C PHE A 275 -14.52 -18.09 -27.73
N VAL A 276 -15.79 -18.33 -27.39
CA VAL A 276 -16.54 -19.37 -28.08
C VAL A 276 -16.83 -18.76 -29.45
N LEU A 277 -16.11 -19.20 -30.47
CA LEU A 277 -16.56 -19.02 -31.85
C LEU A 277 -17.81 -19.89 -32.01
N THR A 278 -18.96 -19.41 -31.55
CA THR A 278 -20.23 -19.91 -32.05
C THR A 278 -20.28 -19.49 -33.51
N GLN A 279 -20.24 -20.47 -34.41
CA GLN A 279 -20.58 -20.22 -35.80
C GLN A 279 -22.00 -19.68 -35.86
N GLY A 280 -22.13 -18.42 -36.25
CA GLY A 280 -23.41 -17.79 -36.60
C GLY A 280 -23.72 -16.54 -35.78
N GLY A 281 -23.68 -15.38 -36.44
CA GLY A 281 -24.35 -14.16 -35.99
C GLY A 281 -23.40 -13.01 -35.72
N GLU A 282 -23.40 -12.03 -36.62
CA GLU A 282 -22.68 -10.77 -36.54
C GLU A 282 -23.00 -10.01 -35.25
N HIS A 283 -21.96 -9.65 -34.49
CA HIS A 283 -21.98 -8.43 -33.68
C HIS A 283 -20.59 -7.81 -33.66
N THR A 284 -20.49 -6.62 -34.24
CA THR A 284 -19.35 -5.70 -34.13
C THR A 284 -19.21 -5.22 -32.68
N LEU A 285 -18.16 -5.68 -32.01
CA LEU A 285 -17.60 -5.01 -30.85
C LEU A 285 -16.07 -4.97 -31.02
N SER A 286 -15.54 -3.75 -30.96
CA SER A 286 -14.12 -3.41 -31.12
C SER A 286 -13.25 -4.26 -30.19
N GLY A 287 -12.65 -5.30 -30.77
CA GLY A 287 -11.71 -6.19 -30.09
C GLY A 287 -10.35 -5.51 -29.98
N ALA A 288 -10.05 -4.93 -28.82
CA ALA A 288 -8.66 -4.75 -28.43
C ALA A 288 -7.97 -6.13 -28.42
N PRO A 289 -6.73 -6.24 -28.90
CA PRO A 289 -6.04 -7.53 -28.97
C PRO A 289 -5.98 -8.19 -27.58
N LEU A 290 -6.36 -9.48 -27.52
CA LEU A 290 -6.18 -10.31 -26.32
C LEU A 290 -4.73 -10.17 -25.86
N SER A 291 -4.54 -9.74 -24.60
CA SER A 291 -3.23 -9.80 -23.97
C SER A 291 -2.73 -11.24 -23.98
N THR A 292 -1.68 -11.48 -24.77
CA THR A 292 -0.81 -12.66 -24.75
C THR A 292 0.12 -12.69 -23.52
N GLY A 293 -0.19 -11.90 -22.48
CA GLY A 293 0.65 -11.65 -21.33
C GLY A 293 0.36 -12.56 -20.13
N ILE A 294 0.64 -13.86 -20.24
CA ILE A 294 0.81 -14.68 -19.02
C ILE A 294 2.05 -14.14 -18.29
N ASN A 295 1.84 -13.47 -17.16
CA ASN A 295 2.89 -12.82 -16.38
C ASN A 295 3.54 -13.80 -15.42
N THR A 296 4.87 -13.92 -15.51
CA THR A 296 5.66 -14.89 -14.75
C THR A 296 6.74 -14.25 -13.89
N LYS A 297 6.75 -12.92 -13.83
CA LYS A 297 7.74 -12.11 -13.12
C LYS A 297 7.03 -11.04 -12.32
N LEU A 298 7.46 -10.84 -11.08
CA LEU A 298 6.98 -9.74 -10.24
C LEU A 298 7.32 -8.41 -10.90
N THR A 299 6.33 -7.53 -10.93
CA THR A 299 6.58 -6.13 -11.25
C THR A 299 6.97 -5.36 -9.99
N PRO A 300 7.58 -4.17 -10.11
CA PRO A 300 7.75 -3.30 -8.96
C PRO A 300 6.43 -2.94 -8.27
N ARG A 301 5.29 -2.93 -8.98
CA ARG A 301 3.96 -2.71 -8.36
C ARG A 301 3.57 -3.86 -7.45
N ASP A 302 3.80 -5.11 -7.86
CA ASP A 302 3.55 -6.28 -7.01
C ASP A 302 4.38 -6.20 -5.71
N VAL A 303 5.67 -5.87 -5.85
CA VAL A 303 6.58 -5.74 -4.71
C VAL A 303 6.15 -4.58 -3.80
N ASN A 304 5.85 -3.41 -4.37
CA ASN A 304 5.40 -2.24 -3.63
C ASN A 304 4.12 -2.52 -2.84
N THR A 305 3.14 -3.21 -3.45
CA THR A 305 1.89 -3.56 -2.78
C THR A 305 2.13 -4.45 -1.56
N VAL A 306 3.00 -5.46 -1.68
CA VAL A 306 3.35 -6.32 -0.55
C VAL A 306 4.08 -5.53 0.53
N ILE A 307 5.06 -4.69 0.18
CA ILE A 307 5.73 -3.83 1.17
C ILE A 307 4.69 -2.99 1.92
N ARG A 308 3.78 -2.32 1.20
CA ARG A 308 2.77 -1.46 1.82
C ARG A 308 1.77 -2.22 2.69
N LEU A 309 1.35 -3.42 2.28
CA LEU A 309 0.50 -4.32 3.08
C LEU A 309 1.09 -4.70 4.44
N TYR A 310 2.43 -4.80 4.53
CA TYR A 310 3.12 -5.17 5.77
C TYR A 310 3.62 -3.98 6.59
N ASN A 311 3.52 -2.76 6.05
CA ASN A 311 3.94 -1.53 6.73
C ASN A 311 2.77 -0.66 7.19
N CYS A 312 1.62 -0.73 6.52
CA CYS A 312 0.42 0.04 6.86
C CYS A 312 -0.64 -0.86 7.52
N PRO A 313 -1.18 -0.48 8.70
CA PRO A 313 -2.20 -1.27 9.41
C PRO A 313 -3.59 -1.43 8.74
N GLY A 314 -3.74 -1.08 7.46
CA GLY A 314 -5.02 -0.99 6.77
C GLY A 314 -5.12 0.25 5.87
N PRO A 315 -6.23 0.40 5.13
CA PRO A 315 -6.41 1.43 4.10
C PRO A 315 -6.12 2.84 4.63
N LEU A 316 -5.78 3.76 3.70
CA LEU A 316 -5.55 5.14 4.08
C LEU A 316 -6.87 5.75 4.57
N VAL A 317 -6.83 6.27 5.78
CA VAL A 317 -7.88 7.15 6.27
C VAL A 317 -7.58 8.52 5.66
N HIS A 318 -8.59 9.19 5.11
CA HIS A 318 -8.49 10.60 4.74
C HIS A 318 -9.33 11.39 5.74
N LEU A 319 -8.76 12.47 6.30
CA LEU A 319 -9.56 13.48 6.99
C LEU A 319 -10.56 14.06 5.98
N LYS A 320 -11.83 14.17 6.39
CA LYS A 320 -12.88 14.79 5.58
C LYS A 320 -12.73 16.32 5.53
#